data_AF-H3NPD0-F1
#
_entry.id   AF-H3NPD0-F1
#
_cell.length_a   1.000
_cell.length_b   1.000
_cell.length_c   1.000
_cell.angle_alpha   90.00
_cell.angle_beta   90.00
_cell.angle_gamma   90.00
#
_symmetry.space_group_name_H-M   'P 1'
#
loop_
_entity.id
_entity.type
_entity.pdbx_description
1 polymer ?
#
loop_
_entity_poly.entity_id
_entity_poly.type
_entity_poly.pdbx_seq_one_letter_code
_entity_poly.pdbx_strand_id
1 'polypeptide(L)'
;MITESNITIYNKYLDKITRLDKWKKTQILNVHWEETKGINIIKSGMSNADSVKVFIPYLSIEDLVYIDPIQFNGKGFTIKPGDYIVKGLIEDEITSSSELEKQYKTAVKIKTVNNRNDSLIKDLWHFEVGCE
;
A
#
# COMPACT_ATOMS: atom_id res chain seq x y z
N MET A 1 17.49 -1.25 -7.08
CA MET A 1 16.31 -2.05 -6.69
C MET A 1 15.68 -2.56 -7.97
N ILE A 2 15.45 -3.87 -8.11
CA ILE A 2 14.76 -4.39 -9.31
C ILE A 2 13.25 -4.23 -9.05
N THR A 3 12.59 -3.42 -9.86
CA THR A 3 11.15 -3.15 -9.76
C THR A 3 10.41 -4.04 -10.74
N GLU A 4 9.77 -5.10 -10.23
CA GLU A 4 9.18 -6.16 -11.06
C GLU A 4 7.66 -6.25 -10.89
N SER A 5 7.05 -5.31 -10.17
CA SER A 5 5.63 -5.38 -9.84
C SER A 5 4.95 -4.03 -9.92
N ASN A 6 3.64 -4.07 -10.05
CA ASN A 6 2.76 -2.90 -9.96
C ASN A 6 1.83 -3.10 -8.77
N ILE A 7 1.34 -2.01 -8.19
CA ILE A 7 0.39 -2.05 -7.09
C ILE A 7 -0.74 -1.05 -7.29
N THR A 8 -1.82 -1.28 -6.57
CA THR A 8 -2.90 -0.32 -6.40
C THR A 8 -3.07 -0.04 -4.91
N ILE A 9 -2.97 1.23 -4.52
CA ILE A 9 -3.23 1.71 -3.16
C ILE A 9 -4.66 2.21 -3.07
N TYR A 10 -5.34 1.83 -2.00
CA TYR A 10 -6.67 2.31 -1.63
C TYR A 10 -6.58 3.12 -0.35
N ASN A 11 -6.73 4.44 -0.46
CA ASN A 11 -6.74 5.35 0.68
C ASN A 11 -8.18 5.63 1.13
N LYS A 12 -8.50 5.34 2.39
CA LYS A 12 -9.80 5.70 2.95
C LYS A 12 -9.86 7.20 3.27
N TYR A 13 -10.97 7.86 2.93
CA TYR A 13 -11.26 9.24 3.32
C TYR A 13 -12.76 9.46 3.59
N LEU A 14 -13.06 10.44 4.43
CA LEU A 14 -14.45 10.86 4.70
C LEU A 14 -14.86 11.93 3.67
N ASP A 15 -15.86 11.63 2.86
CA ASP A 15 -16.45 12.61 1.96
C ASP A 15 -17.22 13.66 2.78
N LYS A 16 -16.84 14.93 2.66
CA LYS A 16 -17.44 16.03 3.44
C LYS A 16 -18.88 16.33 3.04
N ILE A 17 -19.28 16.01 1.81
CA ILE A 17 -20.61 16.27 1.27
C ILE A 17 -21.55 15.15 1.70
N THR A 18 -21.20 13.91 1.40
CA THR A 18 -22.07 12.76 1.69
C THR A 18 -21.95 12.26 3.12
N ARG A 19 -20.90 12.67 3.86
CA ARG A 19 -20.55 12.16 5.21
C ARG A 19 -20.36 10.63 5.25
N LEU A 20 -20.02 10.04 4.10
CA LEU A 20 -19.74 8.62 3.95
C LEU A 20 -18.26 8.41 3.71
N ASP A 21 -17.78 7.27 4.21
CA ASP A 21 -16.44 6.79 3.89
C ASP A 21 -16.35 6.41 2.42
N LYS A 22 -15.32 6.92 1.75
CA LYS A 22 -14.98 6.60 0.36
C LYS A 22 -13.53 6.14 0.27
N TRP A 23 -13.22 5.51 -0.86
CA TRP A 23 -11.89 5.02 -1.17
C TRP A 23 -11.33 5.79 -2.37
N LYS A 24 -10.12 6.30 -2.22
CA LYS A 24 -9.34 6.87 -3.31
C LYS A 24 -8.38 5.80 -3.80
N LYS A 25 -8.58 5.40 -5.06
CA LYS A 25 -7.70 4.47 -5.76
C LYS A 25 -6.53 5.21 -6.42
N THR A 26 -5.34 4.65 -6.29
CA THR A 26 -4.11 5.12 -6.95
C THR A 26 -3.29 3.94 -7.41
N GLN A 27 -2.99 3.89 -8.71
CA GLN A 27 -2.14 2.87 -9.30
C GLN A 27 -0.69 3.35 -9.32
N ILE A 28 0.25 2.49 -8.93
CA ILE A 28 1.68 2.79 -8.89
C ILE A 28 2.43 1.69 -9.64
N LEU A 29 3.20 2.11 -10.63
CA LEU A 29 4.01 1.24 -11.48
C LEU A 29 5.39 1.02 -10.88
N ASN A 30 6.11 -0.01 -11.33
CA ASN A 30 7.53 -0.19 -11.04
C ASN A 30 7.85 -0.14 -9.52
N VAL A 31 7.23 -1.01 -8.75
CA VAL A 31 7.54 -1.23 -7.33
C VAL A 31 8.25 -2.56 -7.11
N HIS A 32 8.85 -2.74 -5.94
CA HIS A 32 9.32 -4.04 -5.50
C HIS A 32 8.35 -4.61 -4.46
N TRP A 33 7.90 -5.84 -4.68
CA TRP A 33 6.95 -6.53 -3.83
C TRP A 33 7.58 -7.83 -3.32
N GLU A 34 7.78 -7.92 -2.02
CA GLU A 34 8.39 -9.07 -1.34
C GLU A 34 7.35 -9.74 -0.45
N GLU A 35 7.02 -11.01 -0.75
CA GLU A 35 6.16 -11.84 0.08
C GLU A 35 7.04 -12.77 0.92
N THR A 36 6.90 -12.69 2.24
CA THR A 36 7.52 -13.65 3.15
C THR A 36 6.44 -14.58 3.68
N LYS A 37 6.49 -15.85 3.27
CA LYS A 37 5.64 -16.91 3.84
C LYS A 37 6.36 -17.57 5.00
N GLY A 38 5.95 -17.24 6.22
CA GLY A 38 6.52 -17.82 7.43
C GLY A 38 5.78 -19.10 7.83
N ILE A 39 6.35 -20.28 7.56
CA ILE A 39 5.93 -21.52 8.21
C ILE A 39 6.60 -21.56 9.59
N ASN A 40 5.95 -21.01 10.61
CA ASN A 40 6.41 -21.15 11.99
C ASN A 40 5.64 -22.31 12.66
N ILE A 41 6.28 -23.49 12.75
CA ILE A 41 5.76 -24.61 13.56
C ILE A 41 6.10 -24.32 15.02
N ILE A 42 5.28 -23.51 15.68
CA ILE A 42 5.35 -23.33 17.13
C ILE A 42 4.44 -24.38 17.77
N LYS A 43 4.98 -25.15 18.74
CA LYS A 43 4.30 -26.25 19.46
C LYS A 43 2.98 -25.88 20.17
N SER A 44 2.51 -24.64 20.11
CA SER A 44 1.29 -24.17 20.80
C SER A 44 0.23 -23.52 19.91
N GLY A 45 0.38 -23.52 18.58
CA GLY A 45 -0.63 -22.95 17.69
C GLY A 45 -0.03 -22.39 16.42
N MET A 46 -0.65 -22.74 15.30
CA MET A 46 -0.28 -22.31 13.96
C MET A 46 -0.47 -20.79 13.86
N SER A 47 0.61 -20.03 13.76
CA SER A 47 0.57 -18.59 13.49
C SER A 47 0.95 -18.41 12.02
N ASN A 48 0.00 -18.06 11.15
CA ASN A 48 0.33 -17.63 9.79
C ASN A 48 1.08 -16.30 9.92
N ALA A 49 2.40 -16.31 9.68
CA ALA A 49 3.27 -15.13 9.71
C ALA A 49 3.51 -14.58 8.30
N ASP A 50 2.53 -14.73 7.41
CA ASP A 50 2.60 -14.19 6.06
C ASP A 50 2.69 -12.66 6.16
N SER A 51 3.79 -12.10 5.70
CA SER A 51 4.02 -10.65 5.72
C SER A 51 4.46 -10.18 4.35
N VAL A 52 4.06 -8.97 4.00
CA VAL A 52 4.42 -8.35 2.73
C VAL A 52 5.22 -7.09 2.98
N LYS A 53 6.35 -6.95 2.30
CA LYS A 53 7.07 -5.69 2.20
C LYS A 53 6.95 -5.14 0.79
N VAL A 54 6.55 -3.87 0.70
CA VAL A 54 6.46 -3.15 -0.56
C VAL A 54 7.42 -1.98 -0.51
N PHE A 55 8.31 -1.90 -1.49
CA PHE A 55 9.23 -0.79 -1.65
C PHE A 55 8.77 0.04 -2.84
N ILE A 56 8.45 1.31 -2.59
CA ILE A 56 7.90 2.24 -3.58
C ILE A 56 8.95 3.32 -3.85
N PRO A 57 9.70 3.25 -4.96
CA PRO A 57 10.64 4.30 -5.34
C PRO A 57 9.95 5.64 -5.54
N TYR A 58 10.65 6.74 -5.26
CA TYR A 58 10.14 8.08 -5.55
C TYR A 58 9.92 8.31 -7.05
N LEU A 59 10.78 7.72 -7.90
CA LEU A 59 10.63 7.76 -9.35
C LEU A 59 9.31 7.13 -9.82
N SER A 60 8.78 6.16 -9.10
CA SER A 60 7.52 5.48 -9.44
C SER A 60 6.28 6.32 -9.15
N ILE A 61 6.43 7.43 -8.43
CA ILE A 61 5.35 8.31 -7.99
C ILE A 61 5.59 9.78 -8.38
N GLU A 62 6.57 10.06 -9.24
CA GLU A 62 6.96 11.42 -9.59
C GLU A 62 5.83 12.20 -10.27
N ASP A 63 5.03 11.52 -11.09
CA ASP A 63 3.85 12.07 -11.78
C ASP A 63 2.59 12.06 -10.90
N LEU A 64 2.67 11.55 -9.67
CA LEU A 64 1.55 11.42 -8.76
C LEU A 64 1.60 12.50 -7.68
N VAL A 65 0.43 13.00 -7.29
CA VAL A 65 0.33 14.01 -6.22
C VAL A 65 0.30 13.31 -4.86
N TYR A 66 1.47 13.17 -4.23
CA TYR A 66 1.60 12.70 -2.86
C TYR A 66 1.15 13.78 -1.87
N ILE A 67 0.27 13.40 -0.95
CA ILE A 67 -0.24 14.24 0.13
C ILE A 67 0.15 13.62 1.45
N ASP A 68 0.63 14.44 2.39
CA ASP A 68 0.91 14.00 3.75
C ASP A 68 -0.34 13.36 4.40
N PRO A 69 -0.20 12.24 5.14
CA PRO A 69 -1.33 11.55 5.77
C PRO A 69 -2.24 12.46 6.60
N ILE A 70 -1.70 13.48 7.26
CA ILE A 70 -2.45 14.40 8.12
C ILE A 70 -3.33 15.35 7.29
N GLN A 71 -2.89 15.67 6.06
CA GLN A 71 -3.58 16.60 5.16
C GLN A 71 -4.51 15.89 4.15
N PHE A 72 -4.47 14.56 4.10
CA PHE A 72 -5.19 13.78 3.11
C PHE A 72 -6.71 13.97 3.20
N ASN A 73 -7.32 14.31 2.07
CA ASN A 73 -8.75 14.64 1.97
C ASN A 73 -9.46 13.95 0.79
N GLY A 74 -8.84 12.92 0.21
CA GLY A 74 -9.34 12.20 -0.97
C GLY A 74 -8.82 12.73 -2.31
N LYS A 75 -8.07 13.85 -2.33
CA LYS A 75 -7.33 14.32 -3.51
C LYS A 75 -5.87 13.89 -3.45
N GLY A 76 -5.30 13.47 -4.58
CA GLY A 76 -3.97 12.86 -4.61
C GLY A 76 -3.96 11.46 -3.99
N PHE A 77 -2.82 11.07 -3.42
CA PHE A 77 -2.66 9.82 -2.69
C PHE A 77 -1.79 10.01 -1.44
N THR A 78 -1.87 9.07 -0.51
CA THR A 78 -1.02 9.03 0.68
C THR A 78 -0.58 7.59 0.93
N ILE A 79 0.43 7.39 1.78
CA ILE A 79 0.80 6.06 2.28
C ILE A 79 0.78 6.13 3.80
N LYS A 80 -0.19 5.47 4.44
CA LYS A 80 -0.32 5.48 5.91
C LYS A 80 -0.80 4.14 6.45
N PRO A 81 -0.48 3.81 7.72
CA PRO A 81 -1.06 2.67 8.39
C PRO A 81 -2.59 2.68 8.35
N GLY A 82 -3.18 1.52 8.07
CA GLY A 82 -4.62 1.34 7.97
C GLY A 82 -5.21 1.37 6.56
N ASP A 83 -4.49 1.93 5.59
CA ASP A 83 -4.85 1.84 4.16
C ASP A 83 -4.52 0.45 3.60
N TYR A 84 -4.99 0.15 2.38
CA TYR A 84 -4.82 -1.14 1.74
C TYR A 84 -3.97 -1.04 0.48
N ILE A 85 -3.18 -2.08 0.22
CA ILE A 85 -2.42 -2.26 -1.02
C ILE A 85 -2.84 -3.59 -1.65
N VAL A 86 -3.05 -3.58 -2.95
CA VAL A 86 -3.28 -4.78 -3.76
C VAL A 86 -2.15 -4.90 -4.78
N LYS A 87 -1.57 -6.10 -4.90
CA LYS A 87 -0.61 -6.39 -5.98
C LYS A 87 -1.34 -6.41 -7.34
N GLY A 88 -0.88 -5.59 -8.27
CA GLY A 88 -1.44 -5.43 -9.61
C GLY A 88 -2.10 -4.06 -9.85
N LEU A 89 -2.44 -3.80 -11.11
CA LEU A 89 -3.21 -2.63 -11.53
C LEU A 89 -4.69 -2.98 -11.54
N ILE A 90 -5.46 -2.42 -10.61
CA ILE A 90 -6.87 -2.73 -10.46
C ILE A 90 -7.73 -1.65 -11.12
N GLU A 91 -8.55 -2.04 -12.10
CA GLU A 91 -9.45 -1.12 -12.81
C GLU A 91 -10.80 -0.95 -12.12
N ASP A 92 -11.21 -1.93 -11.33
CA ASP A 92 -12.49 -1.90 -10.62
C ASP A 92 -12.57 -0.76 -9.60
N GLU A 93 -13.77 -0.22 -9.42
CA GLU A 93 -14.07 0.69 -8.31
C GLU A 93 -14.56 -0.12 -7.12
N ILE A 94 -13.89 0.07 -5.97
CA ILE A 94 -14.23 -0.66 -4.75
C ILE A 94 -14.97 0.26 -3.81
N THR A 95 -16.08 -0.24 -3.27
CA THR A 95 -16.94 0.53 -2.34
C THR A 95 -16.61 0.25 -0.87
N SER A 96 -15.98 -0.89 -0.55
CA SER A 96 -15.67 -1.27 0.84
C SER A 96 -14.39 -2.11 0.99
N SER A 97 -13.75 -2.05 2.17
CA SER A 97 -12.57 -2.88 2.48
C SER A 97 -12.89 -4.38 2.52
N SER A 98 -14.09 -4.77 2.94
CA SER A 98 -14.50 -6.18 2.95
C SER A 98 -14.69 -6.74 1.54
N GLU A 99 -15.08 -5.91 0.58
CA GLU A 99 -15.15 -6.31 -0.82
C GLU A 99 -13.74 -6.46 -1.41
N LEU A 100 -12.84 -5.55 -1.05
CA LEU A 100 -11.43 -5.59 -1.42
C LEU A 100 -10.76 -6.90 -0.99
N GLU A 101 -10.90 -7.27 0.30
CA GLU A 101 -10.33 -8.50 0.86
C GLU A 101 -10.95 -9.78 0.27
N LYS A 102 -12.23 -9.74 -0.13
CA LYS A 102 -12.91 -10.87 -0.77
C LYS A 102 -12.53 -11.05 -2.22
N GLN A 103 -12.42 -9.96 -2.97
CA GLN A 103 -12.14 -9.99 -4.41
C GLN A 103 -10.66 -10.24 -4.69
N TYR A 104 -9.76 -9.67 -3.89
CA TYR A 104 -8.32 -9.74 -4.13
C TYR A 104 -7.59 -10.42 -2.97
N LYS A 105 -7.13 -11.65 -3.19
CA LYS A 105 -6.31 -12.39 -2.21
C LYS A 105 -4.98 -11.70 -1.87
N THR A 106 -4.51 -10.82 -2.75
CA THR A 106 -3.28 -10.04 -2.58
C THR A 106 -3.52 -8.70 -1.89
N ALA A 107 -4.75 -8.45 -1.43
CA ALA A 107 -5.07 -7.33 -0.58
C ALA A 107 -4.40 -7.47 0.78
N VAL A 108 -3.54 -6.53 1.12
CA VAL A 108 -2.85 -6.46 2.40
C VAL A 108 -3.03 -5.09 3.02
N LYS A 109 -3.08 -5.03 4.35
CA LYS A 109 -3.27 -3.79 5.08
C LYS A 109 -1.92 -3.22 5.48
N ILE A 110 -1.73 -1.92 5.26
CA ILE A 110 -0.51 -1.22 5.67
C ILE A 110 -0.45 -1.16 7.20
N LYS A 111 0.69 -1.56 7.76
CA LYS A 111 0.98 -1.49 9.20
C LYS A 111 2.08 -0.50 9.51
N THR A 112 3.12 -0.48 8.70
CA THR A 112 4.27 0.42 8.88
C THR A 112 4.64 1.10 7.58
N VAL A 113 5.12 2.33 7.69
CA VAL A 113 5.60 3.13 6.56
C VAL A 113 6.87 3.83 7.02
N ASN A 114 7.98 3.54 6.35
CA ASN A 114 9.26 4.21 6.58
C ASN A 114 9.64 4.98 5.31
N ASN A 115 9.90 6.28 5.45
CA ASN A 115 10.40 7.10 4.36
C ASN A 115 11.93 6.99 4.33
N ARG A 116 12.49 6.39 3.28
CA ARG A 116 13.92 6.19 3.07
C ARG A 116 14.41 7.18 2.01
N ASN A 117 14.60 8.43 2.42
CA ASN A 117 15.05 9.53 1.54
C ASN A 117 16.36 10.18 2.02
N ASP A 118 17.10 9.47 2.88
CA ASP A 118 18.34 9.92 3.52
C ASP A 118 19.61 9.65 2.70
N SER A 119 19.50 8.86 1.61
CA SER A 119 20.63 8.59 0.71
C SER A 119 21.05 9.83 -0.09
N LEU A 120 22.35 9.97 -0.37
CA LEU A 120 22.85 11.00 -1.30
C LEU A 120 22.45 10.73 -2.76
N ILE A 121 22.10 9.48 -3.10
CA ILE A 121 21.66 9.07 -4.42
C ILE A 121 20.13 9.05 -4.43
N LYS A 122 19.51 10.00 -5.14
CA LYS A 122 18.04 10.17 -5.20
C LYS A 122 17.31 8.97 -5.77
N ASP A 123 17.94 8.23 -6.69
CA ASP A 123 17.36 7.02 -7.29
C ASP A 123 17.19 5.88 -6.28
N LEU A 124 17.83 5.99 -5.10
CA LEU A 124 17.64 5.05 -4.00
C LEU A 124 16.52 5.48 -3.04
N TRP A 125 15.91 6.65 -3.24
CA TRP A 125 14.83 7.13 -2.38
C TRP A 125 13.57 6.31 -2.59
N HIS A 126 13.01 5.80 -1.49
CA HIS A 126 11.80 4.97 -1.53
C HIS A 126 11.01 5.02 -0.23
N PHE A 127 9.75 4.62 -0.29
CA PHE A 127 9.00 4.21 0.89
C PHE A 127 9.16 2.71 1.10
N GLU A 128 9.48 2.29 2.32
CA GLU A 128 9.43 0.90 2.76
C GLU A 128 8.13 0.71 3.54
N VAL A 129 7.24 -0.14 3.01
CA VAL A 129 5.88 -0.34 3.52
C VAL A 129 5.71 -1.78 3.99
N GLY A 130 5.48 -1.97 5.29
CA GLY A 130 5.16 -3.29 5.87
C GLY A 130 3.66 -3.52 5.93
N CYS A 131 3.20 -4.67 5.43
CA CYS A 131 1.80 -5.04 5.34
C CYS A 131 1.53 -6.45 5.88
N GLU A 132 0.31 -6.67 6.36
CA GLU A 132 -0.26 -7.97 6.80
C GLU A 132 -1.76 -8.04 6.52
#